data_AF-A0A3A4WL46-F1
#
_entry.id   AF-A0A3A4WL46-F1
#
_cell.length_a   1.000
_cell.length_b   1.000
_cell.length_c   1.000
_cell.angle_alpha   90.00
_cell.angle_beta   90.00
_cell.angle_gamma   90.00
#
_symmetry.space_group_name_H-M   'P 1'
#
loop_
_entity.id
_entity.type
_entity.pdbx_description
1 polymer ?
#
loop_
_entity_poly.entity_id
_entity_poly.type
_entity_poly.pdbx_seq_one_letter_code
_entity_poly.pdbx_strand_id
1 'polypeptide(L)'
;MKITWKHCRSYDEAKDFSRIIYLHQWNDKPFYWGKAHNSFFGGHKRKKDNLHASGRYNAGYRHWIEGCLRHGGQLFVGQLDDEALANVDEVENYLIYTYGHEMNTKVETPKQVLNIEHAGEVPSSIKNAKTP
;
A
#
# COMPACT_ATOMS: atom_id res chain seq x y z
N MET A 1 1.83 -8.43 14.28
CA MET A 1 1.50 -7.42 13.27
C MET A 1 0.41 -7.92 12.34
N LYS A 2 -0.52 -7.04 11.95
CA LYS A 2 -1.63 -7.37 11.04
C LYS A 2 -1.86 -6.29 9.99
N ILE A 3 -2.15 -6.73 8.77
CA ILE A 3 -2.58 -5.88 7.66
C ILE A 3 -3.94 -6.34 7.14
N THR A 4 -4.93 -5.45 7.20
CA THR A 4 -6.26 -5.69 6.61
C THR A 4 -6.35 -5.01 5.25
N TRP A 5 -6.46 -5.82 4.20
CA TRP A 5 -6.43 -5.36 2.81
C TRP A 5 -7.83 -5.04 2.28
N LYS A 6 -7.90 -3.98 1.48
CA LYS A 6 -9.04 -3.61 0.66
C LYS A 6 -8.59 -3.42 -0.78
N HIS A 7 -9.33 -3.97 -1.73
CA HIS A 7 -9.14 -3.73 -3.15
C HIS A 7 -9.90 -2.46 -3.55
N CYS A 8 -9.17 -1.39 -3.86
CA CYS A 8 -9.74 -0.12 -4.30
C CYS A 8 -9.91 -0.12 -5.83
N ARG A 9 -11.15 -0.03 -6.30
CA ARG A 9 -11.50 -0.03 -7.73
C ARG A 9 -11.45 1.34 -8.38
N SER A 10 -11.24 2.39 -7.59
CA SER A 10 -11.13 3.78 -8.06
C SER A 10 -10.24 4.61 -7.16
N TYR A 11 -9.80 5.76 -7.67
CA TYR A 11 -9.08 6.75 -6.87
C TYR A 11 -9.96 7.28 -5.72
N ASP A 12 -11.26 7.47 -5.97
CA ASP A 12 -12.19 8.00 -4.96
C ASP A 12 -12.38 7.03 -3.79
N GLU A 13 -12.32 5.71 -4.03
CA GLU A 13 -12.31 4.73 -2.95
C GLU A 13 -11.05 4.79 -2.10
N ALA A 14 -9.88 5.04 -2.70
CA ALA A 14 -8.59 5.01 -2.02
C ALA A 14 -8.24 6.33 -1.33
N LYS A 15 -8.72 7.48 -1.82
CA LYS A 15 -8.17 8.80 -1.48
C LYS A 15 -8.15 9.12 0.02
N ASP A 16 -9.12 8.60 0.78
CA ASP A 16 -9.34 8.94 2.20
C ASP A 16 -8.63 8.03 3.19
N PHE A 17 -7.91 7.02 2.72
CA PHE A 17 -7.08 6.19 3.57
C PHE A 17 -5.80 6.94 4.00
N SER A 18 -5.38 6.71 5.24
CA SER A 18 -4.13 7.18 5.85
C SER A 18 -3.68 6.15 6.89
N ARG A 19 -2.42 6.21 7.34
CA ARG A 19 -1.81 5.19 8.22
C ARG A 19 -1.86 3.79 7.58
N ILE A 20 -1.55 3.74 6.30
CA ILE A 20 -1.65 2.56 5.45
C ILE A 20 -0.32 2.23 4.76
N ILE A 21 -0.20 0.99 4.34
CA ILE A 21 0.60 0.59 3.19
C ILE A 21 -0.33 0.38 2.00
N TYR A 22 0.15 0.55 0.78
CA TYR A 22 -0.59 0.24 -0.42
C TYR A 22 0.30 -0.47 -1.44
N LEU A 23 -0.35 -1.25 -2.29
CA LEU A 23 0.26 -2.01 -3.37
C LEU A 23 -0.41 -1.64 -4.68
N HIS A 24 0.38 -1.18 -5.65
CA HIS A 24 0.03 -1.27 -7.05
C HIS A 24 0.46 -2.64 -7.57
N GLN A 25 -0.47 -3.38 -8.13
CA GLN A 25 -0.27 -4.71 -8.69
C GLN A 25 -0.57 -4.68 -10.18
N TRP A 26 0.22 -5.43 -10.96
CA TRP A 26 0.04 -5.59 -12.40
C TRP A 26 0.25 -7.06 -12.78
N ASN A 27 -0.68 -7.65 -13.54
CA ASN A 27 -0.65 -9.08 -13.91
C ASN A 27 -0.38 -10.02 -12.71
N ASP A 28 -1.09 -9.80 -11.59
CA ASP A 28 -0.95 -10.56 -10.34
C ASP A 28 0.44 -10.51 -9.67
N LYS A 29 1.30 -9.57 -10.09
CA LYS A 29 2.64 -9.35 -9.52
C LYS A 29 2.75 -7.97 -8.86
N PRO A 30 3.54 -7.84 -7.77
CA PRO A 30 3.76 -6.53 -7.17
C PRO A 30 4.50 -5.61 -8.14
N PHE A 31 3.88 -4.48 -8.46
CA PHE A 31 4.50 -3.45 -9.30
C PHE A 31 5.23 -2.43 -8.42
N TYR A 32 4.52 -1.88 -7.43
CA TYR A 32 5.06 -0.89 -6.50
C TYR A 32 4.38 -0.93 -5.14
N TRP A 33 5.18 -0.97 -4.08
CA TRP A 33 4.75 -0.77 -2.70
C TRP A 33 4.99 0.67 -2.27
N GLY A 34 4.04 1.23 -1.51
CA GLY A 34 4.22 2.51 -0.87
C GLY A 34 3.49 2.60 0.46
N LYS A 35 3.76 3.66 1.20
CA LYS A 35 3.04 4.01 2.43
C LYS A 35 2.45 5.41 2.40
N ALA A 36 1.36 5.59 3.14
CA ALA A 36 0.78 6.90 3.46
C ALA A 36 0.65 7.02 4.99
N HIS A 37 1.79 7.09 5.69
CA HIS A 37 1.83 7.16 7.15
C HIS A 37 1.37 8.52 7.67
N ASN A 38 2.02 9.60 7.21
CA ASN A 38 1.76 10.99 7.62
C ASN A 38 1.04 11.80 6.53
N SER A 39 0.35 11.10 5.62
CA SER A 39 -0.40 11.69 4.52
C SER A 39 -1.68 10.88 4.28
N PHE A 40 -2.61 11.45 3.52
CA PHE A 40 -3.65 10.64 2.90
C PHE A 40 -3.08 9.93 1.68
N PHE A 41 -3.72 8.87 1.21
CA PHE A 41 -3.38 8.24 -0.07
C PHE A 41 -3.53 9.26 -1.19
N GLY A 42 -4.67 9.97 -1.22
CA GLY A 42 -4.95 10.96 -2.26
C GLY A 42 -5.79 12.14 -1.79
N GLY A 43 -6.31 12.89 -2.76
CA GLY A 43 -7.11 14.09 -2.58
C GLY A 43 -6.30 15.36 -2.30
N HIS A 44 -7.02 16.42 -1.98
CA HIS A 44 -6.44 17.70 -1.56
C HIS A 44 -6.07 17.70 -0.07
N LYS A 45 -5.32 18.73 0.34
CA LYS A 45 -5.02 19.01 1.74
C LYS A 45 -6.31 19.15 2.54
N ARG A 46 -6.42 18.42 3.64
CA ARG A 46 -7.60 18.42 4.53
C ARG A 46 -7.23 18.00 5.95
N LYS A 47 -8.15 18.20 6.89
CA LYS A 47 -8.02 17.74 8.29
C LYS A 47 -9.03 16.62 8.55
N LYS A 48 -8.56 15.45 9.00
CA LYS A 48 -9.38 14.28 9.38
C LYS A 48 -8.61 13.42 10.38
N ASP A 49 -9.26 12.89 11.40
CA ASP A 49 -8.68 11.95 12.39
C ASP A 49 -7.32 12.40 12.98
N ASN A 50 -7.27 13.68 13.41
CA ASN A 50 -6.06 14.35 13.91
C ASN A 50 -4.89 14.48 12.91
N LEU A 51 -5.10 14.13 11.64
CA LEU A 51 -4.14 14.34 10.56
C LEU A 51 -4.53 15.57 9.73
N HIS A 52 -3.59 16.50 9.54
CA HIS A 52 -3.72 17.63 8.62
C HIS A 52 -2.63 17.56 7.56
N ALA A 53 -2.94 16.92 6.43
CA ALA A 53 -1.97 16.60 5.40
C ALA A 53 -2.58 16.62 3.99
N SER A 54 -1.71 16.64 2.98
CA SER A 54 -2.06 16.44 1.57
C SER A 54 -2.10 14.95 1.22
N GLY A 55 -2.72 14.62 0.08
CA GLY A 55 -2.61 13.28 -0.51
C GLY A 55 -1.24 13.01 -1.11
N ARG A 56 -0.72 11.79 -0.96
CA ARG A 56 0.51 11.34 -1.64
C ARG A 56 0.32 11.38 -3.17
N TYR A 57 -0.81 10.88 -3.63
CA TYR A 57 -1.34 11.09 -4.97
C TYR A 57 -2.38 12.21 -4.92
N ASN A 58 -1.96 13.46 -4.92
CA ASN A 58 -2.88 14.61 -4.93
C ASN A 58 -3.86 14.55 -6.12
N ALA A 59 -4.86 15.44 -6.17
CA ALA A 59 -5.90 15.39 -7.22
C ALA A 59 -5.35 15.41 -8.66
N GLY A 60 -4.17 15.98 -8.88
CA GLY A 60 -3.49 15.94 -10.17
C GLY A 60 -3.09 14.53 -10.61
N TYR A 61 -2.81 13.61 -9.67
CA TYR A 61 -2.50 12.21 -9.98
C TYR A 61 -3.73 11.34 -10.25
N ARG A 62 -4.95 11.85 -10.04
CA ARG A 62 -6.18 11.07 -10.22
C ARG A 62 -6.23 10.39 -11.59
N HIS A 63 -5.94 11.13 -12.66
CA HIS A 63 -6.00 10.59 -14.02
C HIS A 63 -5.00 9.45 -14.26
N TRP A 64 -3.82 9.50 -13.65
CA TRP A 64 -2.85 8.40 -13.70
C TRP A 64 -3.35 7.16 -12.96
N ILE A 65 -3.84 7.32 -11.73
CA ILE A 65 -4.37 6.20 -10.94
C ILE A 65 -5.57 5.56 -11.64
N GLU A 66 -6.54 6.36 -12.06
CA GLU A 66 -7.71 5.89 -12.81
C GLU A 66 -7.31 5.23 -14.14
N GLY A 67 -6.35 5.81 -14.86
CA GLY A 67 -5.81 5.23 -16.09
C GLY A 67 -5.21 3.84 -15.84
N CYS A 68 -4.32 3.71 -14.85
CA CYS A 68 -3.73 2.43 -14.48
C CYS A 68 -4.80 1.38 -14.13
N LEU A 69 -5.79 1.75 -13.30
CA LEU A 69 -6.86 0.84 -12.90
C LEU A 69 -7.71 0.38 -14.09
N ARG A 70 -8.04 1.28 -15.02
CA ARG A 70 -8.80 0.95 -16.24
C ARG A 70 -8.04 0.04 -17.21
N HIS A 71 -6.72 0.05 -17.15
CA HIS A 71 -5.85 -0.73 -18.03
C HIS A 71 -5.32 -2.02 -17.38
N GLY A 72 -5.97 -2.50 -16.31
CA GLY A 72 -5.67 -3.80 -15.68
C GLY A 72 -4.75 -3.72 -14.47
N GLY A 73 -4.27 -2.52 -14.11
CA GLY A 73 -3.64 -2.30 -12.83
C GLY A 73 -4.63 -2.48 -11.68
N GLN A 74 -4.14 -2.92 -10.54
CA GLN A 74 -4.94 -3.12 -9.33
C GLN A 74 -4.32 -2.33 -8.18
N LEU A 75 -5.16 -1.73 -7.36
CA LEU A 75 -4.73 -0.97 -6.18
C LEU A 75 -5.28 -1.62 -4.92
N PHE A 76 -4.38 -2.08 -4.06
CA PHE A 76 -4.72 -2.59 -2.75
C PHE A 76 -4.24 -1.63 -1.68
N VAL A 77 -5.09 -1.37 -0.69
CA VAL A 77 -4.76 -0.59 0.50
C VAL A 77 -4.79 -1.50 1.72
N GLY A 78 -3.69 -1.57 2.44
CA GLY A 78 -3.51 -2.31 3.67
C GLY A 78 -3.58 -1.40 4.89
N GLN A 79 -4.64 -1.54 5.68
CA GLN A 79 -4.77 -0.90 6.99
C GLN A 79 -3.95 -1.65 8.02
N LEU A 80 -3.11 -0.91 8.73
CA LEU A 80 -2.15 -1.44 9.70
C LEU A 80 -2.79 -1.45 11.09
N ASP A 81 -2.54 -2.50 11.87
CA ASP A 81 -2.72 -2.44 13.32
C ASP A 81 -1.67 -1.53 13.99
N ASP A 82 -1.83 -1.27 15.29
CA ASP A 82 -0.95 -0.34 16.01
C ASP A 82 0.52 -0.78 15.99
N GLU A 83 0.79 -2.09 16.08
CA GLU A 83 2.14 -2.66 16.02
C GLU A 83 2.77 -2.48 14.63
N ALA A 84 2.04 -2.82 13.57
CA ALA A 84 2.53 -2.64 12.20
C ALA A 84 2.71 -1.16 11.85
N LEU A 85 1.82 -0.28 12.34
CA LEU A 85 1.91 1.15 12.12
C LEU A 85 3.15 1.76 12.80
N ALA A 86 3.43 1.36 14.04
CA ALA A 86 4.63 1.79 14.77
C ALA A 86 5.93 1.40 14.03
N ASN A 87 5.89 0.35 13.22
CA ASN A 87 7.02 -0.19 12.46
C ASN A 87 6.86 -0.05 10.94
N VAL A 88 6.05 0.91 10.46
CA VAL A 88 5.61 0.97 9.05
C VAL A 88 6.76 0.99 8.03
N ASP A 89 7.90 1.57 8.37
CA ASP A 89 9.08 1.61 7.49
C ASP A 89 9.69 0.21 7.32
N GLU A 90 9.78 -0.54 8.41
CA GLU A 90 10.26 -1.92 8.40
C GLU A 90 9.26 -2.85 7.72
N VAL A 91 7.95 -2.65 7.95
CA VAL A 91 6.88 -3.38 7.28
C VAL A 91 6.93 -3.14 5.77
N GLU A 92 7.00 -1.89 5.31
CA GLU A 92 7.10 -1.56 3.87
C GLU A 92 8.29 -2.26 3.23
N ASN A 93 9.47 -2.15 3.83
CA ASN A 93 10.68 -2.79 3.31
C ASN A 93 10.59 -4.33 3.33
N TYR A 94 10.04 -4.91 4.39
CA TYR A 94 9.83 -6.35 4.48
C TYR A 94 8.89 -6.85 3.37
N LEU A 95 7.79 -6.15 3.08
CA LEU A 95 6.87 -6.51 1.98
C LEU A 95 7.53 -6.41 0.61
N ILE A 96 8.28 -5.32 0.36
CA ILE A 96 9.05 -5.12 -0.87
C ILE A 96 10.03 -6.28 -1.09
N TYR A 97 10.81 -6.61 -0.06
CA TYR A 97 11.82 -7.67 -0.13
C TYR A 97 11.21 -9.06 -0.29
N THR A 98 10.16 -9.36 0.48
CA THR A 98 9.57 -10.70 0.59
C THR A 98 8.74 -11.07 -0.64
N TYR A 99 7.96 -10.12 -1.15
CA TYR A 99 7.03 -10.36 -2.25
C TYR A 99 7.54 -9.84 -3.60
N GLY A 100 8.65 -9.09 -3.60
CA GLY A 100 9.22 -8.47 -4.78
C GLY A 100 8.51 -7.18 -5.19
N HIS A 101 9.00 -6.60 -6.27
CA HIS A 101 8.51 -5.36 -6.87
C HIS A 101 9.11 -5.19 -8.27
N GLU A 102 8.51 -4.33 -9.11
CA GLU A 102 9.13 -3.89 -10.36
C GLU A 102 9.76 -2.50 -10.23
N MET A 103 9.14 -1.59 -9.46
CA MET A 103 9.47 -0.15 -9.49
C MET A 103 10.00 0.43 -8.18
N ASN A 104 9.99 -0.31 -7.07
CA ASN A 104 10.69 0.17 -5.86
C ASN A 104 12.20 0.23 -6.15
N THR A 105 12.83 1.37 -5.89
CA THR A 105 14.27 1.59 -6.18
C THR A 105 15.16 1.46 -4.95
N LYS A 106 14.56 1.53 -3.75
CA LYS A 106 15.26 1.38 -2.47
C LYS A 106 14.76 0.10 -1.83
N VAL A 107 15.63 -0.90 -1.80
CA VAL A 107 15.33 -2.23 -1.29
C VAL A 107 16.48 -2.58 -0.36
N GLU A 108 16.15 -2.83 0.89
CA GLU A 108 17.13 -3.22 1.90
C GLU A 108 16.81 -4.64 2.37
N THR A 109 17.84 -5.42 2.68
CA THR A 109 17.62 -6.72 3.31
C THR A 109 16.98 -6.49 4.69
N PRO A 110 15.83 -7.10 5.00
CA PRO A 110 15.19 -6.97 6.30
C PRO A 110 16.12 -7.42 7.42
N LYS A 111 16.12 -6.69 8.55
CA LYS A 111 16.93 -7.02 9.73
C LYS A 111 16.46 -8.30 10.43
N GLN A 112 15.18 -8.61 10.27
CA GLN A 112 14.50 -9.75 10.87
C GLN A 112 13.33 -10.17 9.99
N VAL A 113 12.86 -11.39 10.20
CA VAL A 113 11.62 -11.88 9.62
C VAL A 113 10.45 -11.31 10.43
N LEU A 114 9.53 -10.63 9.76
CA LEU A 114 8.30 -10.15 10.38
C LEU A 114 7.19 -11.20 10.25
N ASN A 115 6.53 -11.53 11.36
CA ASN A 115 5.32 -12.33 11.33
C ASN A 115 4.09 -11.42 11.16
N ILE A 116 3.64 -11.28 9.91
CA ILE A 116 2.53 -10.40 9.54
C ILE A 116 1.32 -11.25 9.14
N GLU A 117 0.20 -11.06 9.84
CA GLU A 117 -1.08 -11.63 9.43
C GLU A 117 -1.71 -10.77 8.32
N HIS A 118 -2.10 -11.40 7.21
CA HIS A 118 -2.79 -10.73 6.09
C HIS A 118 -4.28 -11.14 6.07
N ALA A 119 -5.18 -10.16 6.16
CA ALA A 119 -6.63 -10.37 6.19
C ALA A 119 -7.37 -9.52 5.13
N GLY A 120 -8.65 -9.81 4.90
CA GLY A 120 -9.50 -9.07 3.96
C GLY A 120 -9.28 -9.45 2.50
N GLU A 121 -9.31 -8.47 1.60
CA GLU A 121 -9.09 -8.65 0.17
C GLU A 121 -7.58 -8.76 -0.13
N VAL A 122 -6.93 -9.78 0.42
CA VAL A 122 -5.47 -9.98 0.33
C VAL A 122 -5.05 -10.12 -1.15
N PRO A 123 -4.04 -9.35 -1.61
CA PRO A 123 -3.51 -9.43 -2.97
C PRO A 123 -3.09 -10.85 -3.37
N SER A 124 -3.34 -11.22 -4.63
CA SER A 124 -2.92 -12.52 -5.18
C SER A 124 -1.40 -12.71 -5.12
N SER A 125 -0.62 -11.63 -5.33
CA SER A 125 0.84 -11.64 -5.19
C SER A 125 1.35 -12.07 -3.82
N ILE A 126 0.58 -11.85 -2.76
CA ILE A 126 0.90 -12.31 -1.40
C ILE A 126 0.45 -13.77 -1.20
N LYS A 127 -0.78 -14.12 -1.63
CA LYS A 127 -1.32 -15.49 -1.47
C LYS A 127 -0.52 -16.54 -2.23
N ASN A 128 -0.02 -16.17 -3.40
CA ASN A 128 0.69 -17.07 -4.31
C ASN A 128 2.20 -17.09 -4.05
N ALA A 129 2.70 -16.27 -3.11
CA ALA A 129 4.09 -16.30 -2.73
C ALA A 129 4.40 -17.67 -2.11
N LYS A 130 5.37 -18.37 -2.68
CA LYS A 130 5.98 -19.50 -1.96
C LYS A 130 6.66 -18.88 -0.75
N THR A 131 6.23 -19.26 0.44
CA THR A 131 6.96 -18.94 1.67
C THR A 131 8.42 -19.32 1.45
N PRO A 132 9.38 -18.42 1.74
CA PRO A 132 10.80 -18.75 1.62
C PRO A 132 11.18 -19.98 2.45
#